data_AF-A0A524JKF8-F1
#
_entry.id   AF-A0A524JKF8-F1
#
_cell.length_a   1.000
_cell.length_b   1.000
_cell.length_c   1.000
_cell.angle_alpha   90.00
_cell.angle_beta   90.00
_cell.angle_gamma   90.00
#
_symmetry.space_group_name_H-M   'P 1'
#
loop_
_entity.id
_entity.type
_entity.pdbx_description
1 polymer ?
#
loop_
_entity_poly.entity_id
_entity_poly.type
_entity_poly.pdbx_seq_one_letter_code
_entity_poly.pdbx_strand_id
1 'polypeptide(L)' 'MDNEKSEAFYNRLKVQLIESTPWPSVYLYKFIVPTAVDKIDRIHQIFDNTGAVIESKRSKTGKYT' A
#
# COMPACT_ATOMS: atom_id res chain seq x y z
N MET A 1 -15.81 -30.92 -6.94
CA MET A 1 -16.52 -30.07 -7.92
C MET A 1 -16.37 -28.57 -7.60
N ASP A 2 -16.54 -28.10 -6.35
CA ASP A 2 -16.32 -26.67 -6.03
C ASP A 2 -14.85 -26.27 -5.87
N ASN A 3 -14.02 -27.17 -5.32
CA ASN A 3 -12.60 -26.88 -5.05
C ASN A 3 -11.77 -26.65 -6.34
N GLU A 4 -12.01 -27.43 -7.39
CA GLU A 4 -11.29 -27.31 -8.68
C GLU A 4 -11.58 -25.98 -9.39
N LYS A 5 -12.82 -25.46 -9.29
CA LYS A 5 -13.17 -24.15 -9.86
C LYS A 5 -12.47 -23.02 -9.13
N SER A 6 -12.36 -23.11 -7.80
CA SER A 6 -11.61 -22.14 -7.00
C SER A 6 -10.12 -22.20 -7.31
N GLU A 7 -9.54 -23.39 -7.44
CA GLU A 7 -8.12 -23.56 -7.75
C GLU A 7 -7.75 -22.99 -9.14
N ALA A 8 -8.55 -23.30 -10.16
CA ALA A 8 -8.37 -22.74 -11.50
C ALA A 8 -8.46 -21.20 -11.52
N PHE A 9 -9.37 -20.62 -10.73
CA PHE A 9 -9.49 -19.17 -10.56
C PHE A 9 -8.23 -18.57 -9.94
N TYR A 10 -7.74 -19.12 -8.83
CA TYR A 10 -6.55 -18.59 -8.15
C TYR A 10 -5.27 -18.76 -8.99
N ASN A 11 -5.15 -19.86 -9.74
CA ASN A 11 -4.04 -20.06 -10.67
C ASN A 11 -4.01 -18.99 -11.77
N ARG A 12 -5.16 -18.71 -12.39
CA ARG A 12 -5.29 -17.63 -13.38
C ARG A 12 -4.99 -16.26 -12.77
N LEU A 13 -5.53 -15.97 -11.59
CA LEU A 13 -5.30 -14.72 -10.88
C LEU A 13 -3.81 -14.49 -10.60
N LYS A 14 -3.10 -15.55 -10.16
CA LYS A 14 -1.66 -15.47 -9.88
C LYS A 14 -0.85 -15.12 -11.12
N VAL A 15 -1.13 -15.75 -12.26
CA VAL A 15 -0.45 -15.43 -13.54
C VAL A 15 -0.69 -13.96 -13.91
N GLN A 16 -1.95 -13.51 -13.82
CA GLN A 16 -2.31 -12.12 -14.12
C GLN A 16 -1.57 -11.12 -13.22
N LEU A 17 -1.43 -11.41 -11.92
CA LEU A 17 -0.70 -10.55 -10.98
C LEU A 17 0.80 -10.48 -11.31
N ILE A 18 1.41 -11.60 -11.70
CA ILE A 18 2.82 -11.66 -12.09
C ILE A 18 3.06 -10.88 -13.38
N GLU A 19 2.16 -11.01 -14.36
CA GLU A 19 2.26 -10.29 -15.64
C GLU A 19 1.96 -8.80 -15.51
N SER A 20 1.06 -8.40 -14.59
CA SER A 20 0.65 -6.99 -14.47
C SER A 20 1.68 -6.09 -13.81
N THR A 21 2.57 -6.64 -12.98
CA THR A 21 3.48 -5.84 -12.16
C THR A 21 4.87 -6.47 -12.13
N PRO A 22 5.82 -5.94 -12.91
CA PRO A 22 7.21 -6.42 -12.86
C PRO A 22 7.81 -6.11 -11.49
N TRP A 23 8.49 -7.09 -10.92
CA TRP A 23 9.21 -6.96 -9.66
C TRP A 23 10.72 -6.86 -9.94
N PRO A 24 11.48 -5.95 -9.28
CA PRO A 24 11.06 -4.97 -8.29
C PRO A 24 10.30 -3.77 -8.88
N SER A 25 9.29 -3.30 -8.14
CA SER A 25 8.55 -2.08 -8.47
C SER A 25 8.36 -1.19 -7.25
N VAL A 26 8.08 0.09 -7.51
CA VAL A 26 7.76 1.07 -6.45
C VAL A 26 6.41 0.68 -5.84
N TYR A 27 6.40 0.45 -4.54
CA TYR A 27 5.18 0.13 -3.79
C TYR A 27 4.63 1.39 -3.12
N LEU A 28 3.33 1.64 -3.28
CA LEU A 28 2.64 2.78 -2.67
C LEU A 28 2.10 2.38 -1.29
N TYR A 29 2.64 2.98 -0.23
CA TYR A 29 2.03 2.92 1.09
C TYR A 29 1.04 4.06 1.28
N LYS A 30 -0.14 3.76 1.85
CA LYS A 30 -1.13 4.77 2.23
C LYS A 30 -1.48 4.62 3.70
N PHE A 31 -1.01 5.56 4.51
CA PHE A 31 -1.34 5.66 5.92
C PHE A 31 -2.54 6.58 6.09
N ILE A 32 -3.46 6.21 6.96
CA ILE A 32 -4.58 7.06 7.39
C ILE A 32 -4.50 7.10 8.91
N VAL A 33 -3.86 8.12 9.45
CA VAL A 33 -3.62 8.23 10.89
C VAL A 33 -4.36 9.43 11.47
N PRO A 34 -4.75 9.40 12.76
CA PRO A 34 -5.23 10.60 13.41
C PRO A 34 -4.22 11.73 13.26
N THR A 35 -4.70 12.96 13.04
CA THR A 35 -3.82 14.13 12.89
C THR A 35 -3.10 14.41 14.20
N ALA A 36 -1.93 13.81 14.38
CA ALA A 36 -1.08 13.90 15.55
C ALA A 36 0.39 13.88 15.08
N VAL A 37 1.17 14.85 15.55
CA VAL A 37 2.53 15.12 15.05
C VAL A 37 3.45 13.93 15.28
N ASP A 38 3.37 13.31 16.46
CA ASP A 38 4.15 12.14 16.84
C ASP A 38 4.00 10.95 15.86
N LYS A 39 2.78 10.73 15.36
CA LYS A 39 2.48 9.64 14.42
C LYS A 39 3.01 9.92 13.03
N ILE A 40 2.86 11.17 12.59
CA ILE A 40 3.33 11.63 11.30
C ILE A 40 4.86 11.55 11.26
N ASP A 41 5.54 12.10 12.28
CA ASP A 41 7.00 12.10 12.39
C ASP A 41 7.58 10.69 12.40
N ARG A 42 6.92 9.75 13.10
CA ARG A 42 7.36 8.36 13.14
C ARG A 42 7.29 7.68 11.77
N ILE A 43 6.28 8.00 10.95
CA ILE A 43 6.21 7.49 9.57
C ILE A 43 7.35 8.11 8.74
N HIS A 44 7.56 9.43 8.83
CA HIS A 44 8.66 10.09 8.12
C HIS A 44 10.02 9.49 8.48
N GLN A 45 10.28 9.20 9.75
CA GLN A 45 11.53 8.58 10.20
C GLN A 45 11.76 7.18 9.62
N ILE A 46 10.71 6.37 9.44
CA ILE A 46 10.84 5.02 8.87
C ILE A 46 11.28 5.07 7.41
N PHE A 47 10.82 6.09 6.67
CA PHE A 47 11.14 6.28 5.27
C PHE A 47 12.31 7.24 5.05
N ASP A 48 12.96 7.70 6.10
CA ASP A 48 14.11 8.60 6.00
C ASP A 48 15.26 7.92 5.24
N ASN A 49 15.91 8.66 4.34
CA ASN A 49 16.98 8.17 3.46
C ASN A 49 16.60 7.00 2.50
N THR A 50 15.31 6.68 2.34
CA THR A 50 14.88 5.60 1.41
C THR A 50 14.65 6.07 -0.03
N GLY A 51 14.71 7.38 -0.29
CA GLY A 51 14.35 7.96 -1.59
C GLY A 51 12.84 7.97 -1.86
N ALA A 52 12.01 7.67 -0.85
CA ALA A 52 10.55 7.71 -0.97
C ALA A 52 10.03 9.15 -1.13
N VAL A 53 9.10 9.34 -2.06
CA VAL A 53 8.33 10.59 -2.19
C VAL A 53 7.14 10.50 -1.24
N ILE A 54 7.10 11.35 -0.22
CA ILE A 54 6.04 11.36 0.80
C ILE A 54 5.07 12.50 0.51
N GLU A 55 3.83 12.15 0.23
CA GLU A 55 2.71 13.09 0.13
C GLU A 55 1.84 13.03 1.38
N SER A 56 1.40 14.19 1.88
CA SER A 56 0.54 14.29 3.05
C SER A 56 -0.71 15.10 2.72
N LYS A 57 -1.88 14.59 3.11
CA LYS A 57 -3.17 15.26 2.86
C LYS A 57 -4.09 15.12 4.06
N ARG A 58 -4.48 16.27 4.62
CA ARG A 58 -5.48 16.32 5.68
C ARG A 58 -6.87 15.92 5.16
N SER A 59 -7.58 15.12 5.95
CA SER A 59 -8.97 14.74 5.65
C SER A 59 -9.91 15.94 5.74
N LYS A 60 -11.10 15.82 5.13
CA LYS A 60 -12.09 16.91 5.05
C LYS A 60 -12.45 17.51 6.41
N THR A 61 -12.50 16.69 7.46
CA THR A 61 -12.84 17.12 8.83
C THR A 61 -11.61 17.41 9.70
N GLY A 62 -10.40 17.24 9.16
CA GLY A 62 -9.15 17.46 9.90
C GLY A 62 -8.79 16.39 10.91
N LYS A 63 -9.65 15.39 11.15
CA LYS A 63 -9.41 14.33 12.13
C LYS A 63 -8.28 13.37 11.74
N TYR A 64 -8.01 13.24 10.44
CA TYR A 64 -7.01 12.32 9.90
C TYR A 64 -6.08 13.04 8.94
N THR A 65 -4.86 12.55 8.82
CA THR A 65 -3.85 12.96 7.84
C THR A 65 -3.19 11.71 7.27
#